data_AF-A0A2A3G753-F1
#
_entry.id   AF-A0A2A3G753-F1
#
_cell.length_a   1.000
_cell.length_b   1.000
_cell.length_c   1.000
_cell.angle_alpha   90.00
_cell.angle_beta   90.00
_cell.angle_gamma   90.00
#
_symmetry.space_group_name_H-M   'P 1'
#
loop_
_entity.id
_entity.type
_entity.pdbx_description
1 polymer ?
#
loop_
_entity_poly.entity_id
_entity_poly.type
_entity_poly.pdbx_seq_one_letter_code
_entity_poly.pdbx_strand_id
1 'polypeptide(L)'
;MITIYGYTPAFGVPDISPYVTKVVNYMTFTGVEFEHKTQDLATLDQDSPHGKLPYIVDEDGTKVGDSNTIIAYLKDKYGDKLDADLSAKDRALSLSFSRLVEEHLYWSGIIQPRYREDSGWETYIPCIVGGGEVTPELRAFLDAFRVRVVEGFNGQGMGRRKVEVVVDFFRADVDALSDFLGDSEYFLGSELRSIDATVYSIIRHIADQPQDWLGAGYVQTKPNLMAYLERIRKQYDI
;
A
#
# COMPACT_ATOMS: atom_id res chain seq x y z
N MET A 1 -17.29 16.41 4.27
CA MET A 1 -16.01 15.91 3.76
C MET A 1 -15.74 14.57 4.42
N ILE A 2 -15.23 13.58 3.69
CA ILE A 2 -14.90 12.25 4.24
C ILE A 2 -13.66 12.38 5.14
N THR A 3 -13.62 11.69 6.28
CA THR A 3 -12.40 11.58 7.09
C THR A 3 -11.78 10.21 6.89
N ILE A 4 -10.54 10.13 6.41
CA ILE A 4 -9.74 8.91 6.38
C ILE A 4 -8.80 8.87 7.59
N TYR A 5 -8.74 7.70 8.23
CA TYR A 5 -7.84 7.42 9.35
C TYR A 5 -6.69 6.52 8.89
N GLY A 6 -5.47 6.98 9.12
CA GLY A 6 -4.23 6.33 8.76
C GLY A 6 -3.19 6.37 9.89
N TYR A 7 -1.95 6.09 9.54
CA TYR A 7 -0.79 6.14 10.42
C TYR A 7 -0.10 7.51 10.28
N THR A 8 1.11 7.54 9.74
CA THR A 8 1.99 8.71 9.61
C THR A 8 2.58 8.75 8.21
N PRO A 9 2.81 9.93 7.61
CA PRO A 9 3.50 10.04 6.33
C PRO A 9 4.98 9.64 6.44
N ALA A 10 5.51 9.02 5.38
CA ALA A 10 6.93 8.69 5.23
C ALA A 10 7.28 8.48 3.74
N PHE A 11 8.56 8.42 3.39
CA PHE A 11 9.03 8.06 2.03
C PHE A 11 8.47 8.91 0.88
N GLY A 12 8.00 10.13 1.17
CA GLY A 12 7.33 10.97 0.16
C GLY A 12 5.93 10.49 -0.24
N VAL A 13 5.33 9.56 0.52
CA VAL A 13 3.96 9.08 0.35
C VAL A 13 3.08 9.52 1.54
N PRO A 14 1.75 9.63 1.36
CA PRO A 14 0.86 10.17 2.39
C PRO A 14 0.79 9.35 3.68
N ASP A 15 1.18 8.08 3.65
CA ASP A 15 1.13 7.19 4.81
C ASP A 15 2.16 6.06 4.72
N ILE A 16 2.66 5.54 5.84
CA ILE A 16 3.55 4.36 5.91
C ILE A 16 2.88 3.06 5.44
N SER A 17 1.54 2.99 5.46
CA SER A 17 0.74 1.88 4.96
C SER A 17 0.36 2.05 3.48
N PRO A 18 0.72 1.12 2.59
CA PRO A 18 0.34 1.19 1.18
C PRO A 18 -1.17 1.09 0.97
N TYR A 19 -1.91 0.50 1.92
CA TYR A 19 -3.36 0.40 1.87
C TYR A 19 -4.04 1.73 2.20
N VAL A 20 -3.46 2.54 3.09
CA VAL A 20 -3.94 3.92 3.35
C VAL A 20 -3.63 4.77 2.12
N THR A 21 -2.39 4.73 1.61
CA THR A 21 -1.98 5.42 0.39
C THR A 21 -2.88 5.07 -0.81
N LYS A 22 -3.27 3.80 -0.97
CA LYS A 22 -4.23 3.36 -2.00
C LYS A 22 -5.56 4.11 -1.92
N VAL A 23 -6.16 4.23 -0.73
CA VAL A 23 -7.46 4.91 -0.57
C VAL A 23 -7.30 6.42 -0.78
N VAL A 24 -6.23 7.03 -0.26
CA VAL A 24 -5.89 8.44 -0.50
C VAL A 24 -5.76 8.71 -2.00
N ASN A 25 -5.02 7.87 -2.72
CA ASN A 25 -4.85 7.98 -4.17
C ASN A 25 -6.20 7.84 -4.90
N TYR A 26 -7.01 6.85 -4.54
CA TYR A 26 -8.33 6.67 -5.17
C TYR A 26 -9.23 7.91 -4.98
N MET A 27 -9.30 8.47 -3.77
CA MET A 27 -10.09 9.68 -3.51
C MET A 27 -9.53 10.89 -4.28
N THR A 28 -8.20 11.02 -4.32
CA THR A 28 -7.51 12.06 -5.11
C THR A 28 -7.85 11.94 -6.60
N PHE A 29 -7.77 10.73 -7.17
CA PHE A 29 -8.04 10.46 -8.59
C PHE A 29 -9.49 10.73 -8.97
N THR A 30 -10.41 10.51 -8.04
CA THR A 30 -11.85 10.70 -8.25
C THR A 30 -12.36 12.08 -7.85
N GLY A 31 -11.49 12.96 -7.33
CA GLY A 31 -11.85 14.28 -6.83
C GLY A 31 -12.82 14.23 -5.65
N VAL A 32 -12.77 13.16 -4.84
CA VAL A 32 -13.52 13.09 -3.58
C VAL A 32 -12.73 13.87 -2.54
N GLU A 33 -13.35 14.88 -1.93
CA GLU A 33 -12.74 15.68 -0.88
C GLU A 33 -12.63 14.89 0.43
N PHE A 34 -11.44 14.88 1.04
CA PHE A 34 -11.19 14.18 2.29
C PHE A 34 -10.24 14.92 3.24
N GLU A 35 -10.35 14.61 4.52
CA GLU A 35 -9.40 14.96 5.57
C GLU A 35 -8.66 13.69 6.02
N HIS A 36 -7.33 13.73 6.09
CA HIS A 36 -6.52 12.64 6.62
C HIS A 36 -6.19 12.89 8.09
N LYS A 37 -6.50 11.92 8.97
CA LYS A 37 -6.16 11.92 10.39
C LYS A 37 -5.31 10.72 10.76
N THR A 38 -4.28 10.96 11.57
CA THR A 38 -3.55 9.90 12.25
C THR A 38 -4.43 9.29 13.35
N GLN A 39 -4.54 7.96 13.34
CA GLN A 39 -5.18 7.19 14.39
C GLN A 39 -4.25 7.05 15.61
N ASP A 40 -4.80 7.18 16.82
CA ASP A 40 -4.10 6.78 18.03
C ASP A 40 -3.97 5.25 18.06
N LEU A 41 -2.72 4.76 18.05
CA LEU A 41 -2.43 3.34 18.05
C LEU A 41 -2.82 2.65 19.36
N ALA A 42 -2.92 3.39 20.46
CA ALA A 42 -3.39 2.85 21.73
C ALA A 42 -4.88 2.47 21.70
N THR A 43 -5.66 3.09 20.81
CA THR A 43 -7.10 2.84 20.64
C THR A 43 -7.45 2.16 19.32
N LEU A 44 -6.45 1.69 18.55
CA LEU A 44 -6.65 1.14 17.20
C LEU A 44 -7.63 -0.05 17.17
N ASP A 45 -7.53 -0.96 18.14
CA ASP A 45 -8.37 -2.16 18.20
C ASP A 45 -9.83 -1.83 18.59
N GLN A 46 -10.06 -0.70 19.23
CA GLN A 46 -11.38 -0.20 19.63
C GLN A 46 -12.01 0.65 18.53
N ASP A 47 -11.21 1.53 17.93
CA ASP A 47 -11.68 2.51 16.98
C ASP A 47 -11.78 1.92 15.58
N SER A 48 -10.82 1.11 15.14
CA SER A 48 -10.83 0.66 13.75
C SER A 48 -11.71 -0.58 13.53
N PRO A 49 -12.58 -0.58 12.50
CA PRO A 49 -13.16 -1.81 12.00
C PRO A 49 -12.05 -2.84 11.70
N HIS A 50 -12.14 -4.01 12.32
CA HIS A 50 -11.16 -5.10 12.20
C HIS A 50 -9.77 -4.84 12.83
N GLY A 51 -9.57 -3.76 13.59
CA GLY A 51 -8.29 -3.45 14.23
C GLY A 51 -7.16 -3.14 13.25
N LYS A 52 -7.48 -2.65 12.05
CA LYS A 52 -6.51 -2.34 10.98
C LYS A 52 -6.87 -1.04 10.25
N LEU A 53 -5.87 -0.35 9.71
CA LEU A 53 -6.09 0.85 8.88
C LEU A 53 -5.88 0.51 7.38
N PRO A 54 -6.53 1.22 6.45
CA PRO A 54 -7.38 2.40 6.66
C PRO A 54 -8.81 2.07 7.13
N TYR A 55 -9.45 3.07 7.73
CA TYR A 55 -10.91 3.22 7.73
C TYR A 55 -11.30 4.66 7.40
N ILE A 56 -12.53 4.85 6.91
CA ILE A 56 -13.13 6.16 6.69
C ILE A 56 -14.37 6.38 7.57
N VAL A 57 -14.69 7.65 7.80
CA VAL A 57 -16.00 8.11 8.28
C VAL A 57 -16.54 9.09 7.24
N ASP A 58 -17.68 8.77 6.66
CA ASP A 58 -18.39 9.61 5.70
C ASP A 58 -19.20 10.71 6.44
N GLU A 59 -19.68 11.71 5.71
CA GLU A 59 -20.50 12.83 6.19
C GLU A 59 -21.77 12.40 6.92
N ASP A 60 -22.36 11.28 6.52
CA ASP A 60 -23.55 10.71 7.16
C ASP A 60 -23.22 9.87 8.41
N GLY A 61 -21.94 9.80 8.79
CA GLY A 61 -21.45 9.01 9.92
C GLY A 61 -21.19 7.54 9.60
N THR A 62 -21.34 7.10 8.35
CA THR A 62 -21.02 5.72 7.95
C THR A 62 -19.53 5.47 8.12
N LYS A 63 -19.20 4.42 8.87
CA LYS A 63 -17.82 3.97 9.10
C LYS A 63 -17.51 2.72 8.28
N VAL A 64 -16.45 2.77 7.47
CA VAL A 64 -16.04 1.67 6.59
C VAL A 64 -14.54 1.44 6.72
N GLY A 65 -14.11 0.21 7.02
CA GLY A 65 -12.70 -0.18 7.09
C GLY A 65 -12.37 -1.25 6.05
N ASP A 66 -11.08 -1.45 5.78
CA ASP A 66 -10.50 -2.21 4.65
C ASP A 66 -10.45 -1.40 3.34
N SER A 67 -9.27 -1.34 2.70
CA SER A 67 -9.08 -0.48 1.52
C SER A 67 -9.94 -0.87 0.31
N ASN A 68 -10.25 -2.17 0.14
CA ASN A 68 -11.07 -2.65 -0.98
C ASN A 68 -12.55 -2.36 -0.75
N THR A 69 -13.03 -2.58 0.47
CA THR A 69 -14.43 -2.29 0.85
C THR A 69 -14.70 -0.78 0.85
N ILE A 70 -13.73 0.04 1.28
CA ILE A 70 -13.82 1.51 1.22
C ILE A 70 -13.98 1.97 -0.22
N ILE A 71 -13.11 1.50 -1.14
CA ILE A 71 -13.24 1.87 -2.55
C ILE A 71 -14.59 1.40 -3.13
N ALA A 72 -15.04 0.18 -2.78
CA ALA A 72 -16.35 -0.30 -3.20
C ALA A 72 -17.51 0.58 -2.69
N TYR A 73 -17.45 1.00 -1.42
CA TYR A 73 -18.41 1.92 -0.83
C TYR A 73 -18.41 3.29 -1.55
N LEU A 74 -17.23 3.84 -1.83
CA LEU A 74 -17.11 5.11 -2.53
C LEU A 74 -17.69 5.03 -3.95
N LYS A 75 -17.47 3.92 -4.66
CA LYS A 75 -18.07 3.68 -5.99
C LYS A 75 -19.58 3.61 -5.94
N ASP A 76 -20.13 2.90 -4.95
CA ASP A 76 -21.57 2.76 -4.79
C ASP A 76 -22.25 4.10 -4.49
N LYS A 77 -21.67 4.87 -3.55
CA LYS A 77 -22.26 6.12 -3.07
C LYS A 77 -21.99 7.34 -3.94
N TYR A 78 -20.77 7.46 -4.49
CA TYR A 78 -20.32 8.64 -5.25
C TYR A 78 -20.13 8.37 -6.76
N GLY A 79 -20.40 7.14 -7.21
CA GLY A 79 -20.27 6.70 -8.59
C GLY A 79 -18.91 6.09 -8.91
N ASP A 80 -18.91 5.09 -9.80
CA ASP A 80 -17.71 4.39 -10.27
C ASP A 80 -16.98 5.17 -11.38
N LYS A 81 -16.47 6.37 -11.04
CA LYS A 81 -15.89 7.31 -12.00
C LYS A 81 -14.72 6.76 -12.82
N LEU A 82 -13.98 5.81 -12.26
CA LEU A 82 -12.78 5.24 -12.89
C LEU A 82 -13.07 3.96 -13.66
N ASP A 83 -14.06 3.15 -13.25
CA ASP A 83 -14.24 1.81 -13.84
C ASP A 83 -15.62 1.55 -14.45
N ALA A 84 -16.49 2.57 -14.58
CA ALA A 84 -17.87 2.40 -15.07
C ALA A 84 -17.95 1.66 -16.43
N ASP A 85 -17.01 1.90 -17.32
CA ASP A 85 -16.94 1.36 -18.68
C ASP A 85 -16.09 0.09 -18.82
N LEU A 86 -15.50 -0.42 -17.72
CA LEU A 86 -14.67 -1.63 -17.79
C LEU A 86 -15.49 -2.85 -18.22
N SER A 87 -14.95 -3.55 -19.21
CA SER A 87 -15.47 -4.85 -19.63
C SER A 87 -15.35 -5.88 -18.51
N ALA A 88 -16.13 -6.98 -18.58
CA ALA A 88 -16.02 -8.07 -17.62
C ALA A 88 -14.60 -8.66 -17.57
N LYS A 89 -13.89 -8.69 -18.71
CA LYS A 89 -12.50 -9.16 -18.78
C LYS A 89 -11.55 -8.22 -18.05
N ASP A 90 -11.69 -6.91 -18.24
CA ASP A 90 -10.80 -5.93 -17.61
C ASP A 90 -11.05 -5.84 -16.10
N ARG A 91 -12.30 -6.00 -15.66
CA ARG A 91 -12.62 -6.17 -14.23
C ARG A 91 -11.94 -7.41 -13.63
N ALA A 92 -11.90 -8.53 -14.37
CA ALA A 92 -11.21 -9.73 -13.92
C ALA A 92 -9.68 -9.54 -13.87
N LEU A 93 -9.10 -8.84 -14.85
CA LEU A 93 -7.68 -8.49 -14.86
C LEU A 93 -7.33 -7.57 -13.68
N SER A 94 -8.12 -6.51 -13.46
CA SER A 94 -7.99 -5.60 -12.32
C SER A 94 -7.95 -6.35 -10.99
N LEU A 95 -8.91 -7.25 -10.76
CA LEU A 95 -8.94 -8.07 -9.55
C LEU A 95 -7.70 -8.97 -9.42
N SER A 96 -7.28 -9.60 -10.52
CA SER A 96 -6.13 -10.52 -10.52
C SER A 96 -4.84 -9.81 -10.14
N PHE A 97 -4.59 -8.63 -10.73
CA PHE A 97 -3.41 -7.83 -10.39
C PHE A 97 -3.50 -7.21 -9.00
N SER A 98 -4.69 -6.81 -8.55
CA SER A 98 -4.87 -6.38 -7.15
C SER A 98 -4.46 -7.49 -6.19
N ARG A 99 -4.86 -8.75 -6.44
CA ARG A 99 -4.46 -9.88 -5.59
C ARG A 99 -2.97 -10.18 -5.67
N LEU A 100 -2.35 -10.11 -6.85
CA LEU A 100 -0.89 -10.24 -6.97
C LEU A 100 -0.18 -9.22 -6.09
N VAL A 101 -0.57 -7.95 -6.20
CA VAL A 101 0.10 -6.84 -5.54
C VAL A 101 -0.16 -6.85 -4.03
N GLU A 102 -1.41 -7.06 -3.61
CA GLU A 102 -1.82 -6.95 -2.21
C GLU A 102 -1.55 -8.21 -1.38
N GLU A 103 -1.61 -9.40 -1.99
CA GLU A 103 -1.56 -10.69 -1.26
C GLU A 103 -0.28 -11.49 -1.51
N HIS A 104 0.59 -11.03 -2.43
CA HIS A 104 1.88 -11.66 -2.71
C HIS A 104 3.02 -10.65 -2.63
N LEU A 105 2.99 -9.62 -3.47
CA LEU A 105 4.07 -8.62 -3.56
C LEU A 105 4.21 -7.78 -2.28
N TYR A 106 3.11 -7.45 -1.60
CA TYR A 106 3.15 -6.81 -0.28
C TYR A 106 4.03 -7.58 0.71
N TRP A 107 3.87 -8.90 0.76
CA TRP A 107 4.61 -9.75 1.70
C TRP A 107 6.09 -9.86 1.32
N SER A 108 6.38 -10.03 0.03
CA SER A 108 7.75 -10.22 -0.47
C SER A 108 8.55 -8.91 -0.60
N GLY A 109 7.89 -7.78 -0.85
CA GLY A 109 8.52 -6.47 -1.13
C GLY A 109 8.41 -5.42 -0.02
N ILE A 110 7.47 -5.57 0.92
CA ILE A 110 7.27 -4.61 2.03
C ILE A 110 7.53 -5.28 3.38
N ILE A 111 6.89 -6.42 3.66
CA ILE A 111 7.05 -7.08 4.96
C ILE A 111 8.44 -7.68 5.15
N GLN A 112 8.98 -8.31 4.09
CA GLN A 112 10.34 -8.86 4.09
C GLN A 112 11.39 -7.81 4.51
N PRO A 113 11.59 -6.68 3.79
CA PRO A 113 12.60 -5.71 4.17
C PRO A 113 12.27 -4.94 5.45
N ARG A 114 11.02 -4.52 5.67
CA ARG A 114 10.71 -3.59 6.78
C ARG A 114 10.59 -4.28 8.14
N TYR A 115 10.10 -5.52 8.17
CA TYR A 115 9.75 -6.18 9.42
C TYR A 115 10.54 -7.47 9.67
N ARG A 116 10.85 -8.27 8.64
CA ARG A 116 11.59 -9.53 8.88
C ARG A 116 13.07 -9.27 9.17
N GLU A 117 13.69 -8.34 8.47
CA GLU A 117 15.13 -8.06 8.60
C GLU A 117 15.41 -7.08 9.75
N ASP A 118 16.39 -7.40 10.60
CA ASP A 118 16.72 -6.56 11.76
C ASP A 118 17.20 -5.17 11.36
N SER A 119 18.11 -5.07 10.39
CA SER A 119 18.57 -3.79 9.84
C SER A 119 17.43 -2.96 9.26
N GLY A 120 16.51 -3.62 8.57
CA GLY A 120 15.36 -2.96 7.96
C GLY A 120 14.35 -2.45 8.99
N TRP A 121 14.17 -3.19 10.09
CA TRP A 121 13.37 -2.75 11.22
C TRP A 121 13.98 -1.53 11.93
N GLU A 122 15.28 -1.53 12.21
CA GLU A 122 15.95 -0.36 12.81
C GLU A 122 15.84 0.87 11.90
N THR A 123 15.90 0.68 10.58
CA THR A 123 15.69 1.75 9.59
C THR A 123 14.24 2.27 9.62
N TYR A 124 13.28 1.41 9.94
CA TYR A 124 11.85 1.72 9.88
C TYR A 124 11.30 2.39 11.15
N ILE A 125 11.85 2.10 12.32
CA ILE A 125 11.41 2.69 13.60
C ILE A 125 11.30 4.22 13.53
N PRO A 126 12.30 4.98 13.05
CA PRO A 126 12.21 6.44 12.95
C PRO A 126 11.03 6.93 12.11
N CYS A 127 10.63 6.17 11.08
CA CYS A 127 9.47 6.49 10.24
C CYS A 127 8.16 6.29 11.00
N ILE A 128 8.06 5.23 11.82
CA ILE A 128 6.86 4.95 12.63
C ILE A 128 6.65 6.03 13.68
N VAL A 129 7.72 6.48 14.35
CA VAL A 129 7.65 7.46 15.45
C VAL A 129 7.73 8.91 14.98
N GLY A 130 7.80 9.15 13.66
CA GLY A 130 7.88 10.51 13.09
C GLY A 130 9.11 11.30 13.56
N GLY A 131 10.24 10.62 13.81
CA GLY A 131 11.45 11.24 14.36
C GLY A 131 11.42 11.56 15.86
N GLY A 132 10.37 11.14 16.58
CA GLY A 132 10.28 11.24 18.04
C GLY A 132 11.29 10.35 18.77
N GLU A 133 11.48 10.62 20.07
CA GLU A 133 12.32 9.80 20.95
C GLU A 133 11.72 8.40 21.14
N VAL A 134 12.57 7.37 21.03
CA VAL A 134 12.19 5.98 21.26
C VAL A 134 12.56 5.58 22.69
N THR A 135 11.62 5.74 23.63
CA THR A 135 11.81 5.28 25.01
C THR A 135 11.90 3.75 25.09
N PRO A 136 12.46 3.16 26.17
CA PRO A 136 12.48 1.71 26.34
C PRO A 136 11.09 1.04 26.28
N GLU A 137 10.07 1.70 26.80
CA GLU A 137 8.68 1.20 26.79
C GLU A 137 8.11 1.21 25.37
N LEU A 138 8.31 2.30 24.63
CA LEU A 138 7.89 2.40 23.23
C LEU A 138 8.65 1.39 22.36
N ARG A 139 9.95 1.22 22.60
CA ARG A 139 10.76 0.19 21.92
C ARG A 139 10.18 -1.20 22.13
N ALA A 140 9.88 -1.57 23.38
CA ALA A 140 9.30 -2.87 23.71
C ALA A 140 7.94 -3.09 23.04
N PHE A 141 7.09 -2.05 22.99
CA PHE A 141 5.82 -2.10 22.27
C PHE A 141 6.00 -2.32 20.77
N LEU A 142 6.91 -1.56 20.14
CA LEU A 142 7.22 -1.67 18.71
C LEU A 142 7.77 -3.06 18.35
N ASP A 143 8.70 -3.59 19.17
CA ASP A 143 9.26 -4.92 18.94
C ASP A 143 8.20 -6.03 19.12
N ALA A 144 7.30 -5.91 20.10
CA ALA A 144 6.17 -6.83 20.24
C ALA A 144 5.20 -6.75 19.03
N PHE A 145 4.97 -5.55 18.50
CA PHE A 145 4.19 -5.35 17.27
C PHE A 145 4.87 -6.01 16.06
N ARG A 146 6.19 -5.82 15.90
CA ARG A 146 6.98 -6.49 14.85
C ARG A 146 6.83 -7.99 14.90
N VAL A 147 6.90 -8.61 16.08
CA VAL A 147 6.71 -10.06 16.24
C VAL A 147 5.36 -10.51 15.68
N ARG A 148 4.27 -9.82 16.02
CA ARG A 148 2.92 -10.13 15.49
C ARG A 148 2.85 -10.03 13.96
N VAL A 149 3.51 -9.04 13.36
CA VAL A 149 3.56 -8.88 11.89
C VAL A 149 4.34 -10.04 11.25
N VAL A 150 5.48 -10.42 11.82
CA VAL A 150 6.30 -11.55 11.33
C VAL A 150 5.59 -12.88 11.52
N GLU A 151 4.83 -13.07 12.59
CA GLU A 151 3.95 -14.23 12.77
C GLU A 151 2.89 -14.30 11.65
N GLY A 152 2.26 -13.17 11.32
CA GLY A 152 1.33 -13.07 10.18
C GLY A 152 2.00 -13.43 8.84
N PHE A 153 3.22 -12.96 8.61
CA PHE A 153 4.02 -13.30 7.43
C PHE A 153 4.31 -14.81 7.33
N ASN A 154 4.59 -15.46 8.47
CA ASN A 154 4.75 -16.91 8.56
C ASN A 154 3.43 -17.66 8.41
N GLY A 155 2.33 -17.10 8.90
CA GLY A 155 0.97 -17.64 8.76
C GLY A 155 0.48 -17.65 7.32
N GLN A 156 0.74 -16.57 6.57
CA GLN A 156 0.45 -16.46 5.14
C GLN A 156 1.31 -17.44 4.31
N GLY A 157 2.50 -17.77 4.80
CA GLY A 157 3.38 -18.80 4.25
C GLY A 157 4.62 -18.25 3.56
N MET A 158 4.61 -17.00 3.07
CA MET A 158 5.79 -16.34 2.47
C MET A 158 6.96 -16.30 3.45
N GLY A 159 6.72 -15.97 4.72
CA GLY A 159 7.77 -15.88 5.76
C GLY A 159 8.47 -17.21 6.08
N ARG A 160 7.86 -18.36 5.72
CA ARG A 160 8.46 -19.69 5.94
C ARG A 160 9.61 -20.00 4.98
N ARG A 161 9.78 -19.18 3.93
CA ARG A 161 10.78 -19.37 2.88
C ARG A 161 12.09 -18.70 3.24
N LYS A 162 13.19 -19.19 2.67
CA LYS A 162 14.49 -18.50 2.74
C LYS A 162 14.39 -17.14 2.04
N VAL A 163 15.20 -16.17 2.48
CA VAL A 163 15.15 -14.79 1.97
C VAL A 163 15.38 -14.76 0.46
N GLU A 164 16.31 -15.55 -0.06
CA GLU A 164 16.63 -15.61 -1.50
C GLU A 164 15.40 -16.03 -2.32
N VAL A 165 14.62 -16.99 -1.83
CA VAL A 165 13.38 -17.44 -2.49
C VAL A 165 12.30 -16.36 -2.44
N VAL A 166 12.18 -15.64 -1.33
CA VAL A 166 11.25 -14.49 -1.22
C VAL A 166 11.62 -13.41 -2.23
N VAL A 167 12.92 -13.14 -2.39
CA VAL A 167 13.43 -12.15 -3.34
C VAL A 167 13.20 -12.59 -4.78
N ASP A 168 13.35 -13.88 -5.10
CA ASP A 168 13.04 -14.39 -6.44
C ASP A 168 11.55 -14.22 -6.78
N PHE A 169 10.66 -14.43 -5.80
CA PHE A 169 9.22 -14.18 -5.97
C PHE A 169 8.91 -12.69 -6.14
N PHE A 170 9.52 -11.84 -5.31
CA PHE A 170 9.44 -10.40 -5.44
C PHE A 170 9.85 -9.93 -6.85
N ARG A 171 10.97 -10.44 -7.37
CA ARG A 171 11.46 -10.10 -8.72
C ARG A 171 10.48 -10.55 -9.80
N ALA A 172 9.98 -11.78 -9.70
CA ALA A 172 9.00 -12.31 -10.65
C ALA A 172 7.69 -11.51 -10.66
N ASP A 173 7.20 -11.07 -9.51
CA ASP A 173 6.01 -10.21 -9.42
C ASP A 173 6.25 -8.84 -10.06
N VAL A 174 7.40 -8.21 -9.78
CA VAL A 174 7.79 -6.92 -10.39
C VAL A 174 7.93 -7.05 -11.91
N ASP A 175 8.53 -8.15 -12.38
CA ASP A 175 8.63 -8.47 -13.81
C ASP A 175 7.25 -8.62 -14.43
N ALA A 176 6.34 -9.37 -13.80
CA ALA A 176 4.98 -9.55 -14.29
C ALA A 176 4.21 -8.22 -14.40
N LEU A 177 4.39 -7.31 -13.44
CA LEU A 177 3.79 -5.97 -13.49
C LEU A 177 4.39 -5.12 -14.62
N SER A 178 5.71 -5.16 -14.78
CA SER A 178 6.42 -4.44 -15.85
C SER A 178 6.02 -4.97 -17.23
N ASP A 179 5.99 -6.28 -17.42
CA ASP A 179 5.64 -6.93 -18.68
C ASP A 179 4.16 -6.68 -19.05
N PHE A 180 3.26 -6.72 -18.06
CA PHE A 180 1.85 -6.44 -18.30
C PHE A 180 1.58 -4.97 -18.64
N LEU A 181 2.25 -4.03 -17.94
CA LEU A 181 2.17 -2.61 -18.29
C LEU A 181 2.67 -2.38 -19.71
N GLY A 182 3.80 -3.00 -20.09
CA GLY A 182 4.42 -2.84 -21.40
C GLY A 182 4.66 -1.36 -21.73
N ASP A 183 4.10 -0.93 -22.86
CA ASP A 183 4.13 0.46 -23.34
C ASP A 183 2.87 1.26 -22.97
N SER A 184 1.93 0.66 -22.22
CA SER A 184 0.67 1.32 -21.85
C SER A 184 0.91 2.49 -20.88
N GLU A 185 0.04 3.50 -20.93
CA GLU A 185 0.12 4.62 -20.00
C GLU A 185 -0.29 4.18 -18.59
N TYR A 186 -1.36 3.40 -18.47
CA TYR A 186 -1.90 2.87 -17.22
C TYR A 186 -2.11 1.37 -17.32
N PHE A 187 -2.39 0.72 -16.19
CA PHE A 187 -2.42 -0.74 -16.12
C PHE A 187 -3.43 -1.39 -17.07
N LEU A 188 -4.55 -0.72 -17.36
CA LEU A 188 -5.59 -1.24 -18.26
C LEU A 188 -5.73 -0.41 -19.55
N GLY A 189 -4.65 0.25 -19.99
CA GLY A 189 -4.59 0.95 -21.28
C GLY A 189 -4.24 2.42 -21.14
N SER A 190 -5.00 3.30 -21.78
CA SER A 190 -4.73 4.74 -21.85
C SER A 190 -5.47 5.57 -20.80
N GLU A 191 -6.36 4.97 -20.01
CA GLU A 191 -7.11 5.66 -18.97
C GLU A 191 -6.72 5.15 -17.59
N LEU A 192 -6.67 6.07 -16.63
CA LEU A 192 -6.46 5.74 -15.22
C LEU A 192 -7.69 5.02 -14.66
N ARG A 193 -7.47 3.87 -14.04
CA ARG A 193 -8.48 3.00 -13.45
C ARG A 193 -8.24 2.84 -11.94
N SER A 194 -9.19 2.25 -11.22
CA SER A 194 -9.01 2.05 -9.78
C SER A 194 -7.83 1.13 -9.41
N ILE A 195 -7.46 0.21 -10.31
CA ILE A 195 -6.27 -0.65 -10.14
C ILE A 195 -4.98 0.16 -10.07
N ASP A 196 -4.90 1.30 -10.75
CA ASP A 196 -3.72 2.15 -10.75
C ASP A 196 -3.46 2.73 -9.35
N ALA A 197 -4.53 3.01 -8.56
CA ALA A 197 -4.39 3.44 -7.16
C ALA A 197 -3.71 2.36 -6.29
N THR A 198 -4.03 1.08 -6.54
CA THR A 198 -3.45 -0.09 -5.85
C THR A 198 -2.01 -0.35 -6.28
N VAL A 199 -1.76 -0.42 -7.60
CA VAL A 199 -0.42 -0.71 -8.14
C VAL A 199 0.54 0.42 -7.78
N TYR A 200 0.11 1.68 -7.98
CA TYR A 200 0.94 2.84 -7.65
C TYR A 200 1.31 2.84 -6.18
N SER A 201 0.36 2.64 -5.25
CA SER A 201 0.67 2.70 -3.82
C SER A 201 1.72 1.66 -3.42
N ILE A 202 1.55 0.40 -3.83
CA ILE A 202 2.46 -0.67 -3.43
C ILE A 202 3.83 -0.51 -4.10
N ILE A 203 3.88 -0.20 -5.40
CA ILE A 203 5.15 -0.02 -6.11
C ILE A 203 5.91 1.21 -5.60
N ARG A 204 5.25 2.34 -5.28
CA ARG A 204 5.93 3.47 -4.61
C ARG A 204 6.50 3.08 -3.25
N HIS A 205 5.71 2.37 -2.43
CA HIS A 205 6.19 1.89 -1.13
C HIS A 205 7.38 0.93 -1.23
N ILE A 206 7.54 0.22 -2.35
CA ILE A 206 8.69 -0.64 -2.60
C ILE A 206 9.88 0.16 -3.15
N ALA A 207 9.64 1.05 -4.10
CA ALA A 207 10.67 1.82 -4.78
C ALA A 207 11.33 2.86 -3.86
N ASP A 208 10.54 3.52 -3.01
CA ASP A 208 11.01 4.67 -2.22
C ASP A 208 11.46 4.30 -0.80
N GLN A 209 11.30 3.03 -0.39
CA GLN A 209 11.69 2.63 0.94
C GLN A 209 13.22 2.63 1.12
N PRO A 210 13.74 3.07 2.28
CA PRO A 210 15.17 3.26 2.50
C PRO A 210 15.92 1.97 2.88
N GLN A 211 15.21 0.85 3.07
CA GLN A 211 15.82 -0.40 3.49
C GLN A 211 16.83 -0.89 2.44
N ASP A 212 18.05 -1.18 2.91
CA ASP A 212 19.06 -1.89 2.14
C ASP A 212 18.87 -3.40 2.33
N TRP A 213 18.40 -4.08 1.28
CA TRP A 213 18.04 -5.49 1.28
C TRP A 213 18.25 -6.09 -0.11
N LEU A 214 18.17 -7.43 -0.23
CA LEU A 214 18.48 -8.13 -1.50
C LEU A 214 17.58 -7.77 -2.70
N GLY A 215 16.40 -7.17 -2.45
CA GLY A 215 15.49 -6.67 -3.48
C GLY A 215 15.62 -5.16 -3.76
N ALA A 216 16.47 -4.44 -3.02
CA ALA A 216 16.62 -3.00 -3.17
C ALA A 216 17.05 -2.63 -4.61
N GLY A 217 16.46 -1.57 -5.14
CA GLY A 217 16.77 -1.08 -6.49
C GLY A 217 16.14 -1.87 -7.63
N TYR A 218 15.48 -3.02 -7.38
CA TYR A 218 14.98 -3.87 -8.48
C TYR A 218 13.86 -3.20 -9.28
N VAL A 219 12.90 -2.53 -8.63
CA VAL A 219 11.82 -1.80 -9.32
C VAL A 219 12.40 -0.72 -10.23
N GLN A 220 13.46 -0.04 -9.79
CA GLN A 220 14.14 1.01 -10.55
C GLN A 220 14.81 0.48 -11.83
N THR A 221 15.07 -0.84 -11.92
CA THR A 221 15.54 -1.47 -13.16
C THR A 221 14.47 -1.59 -14.23
N LYS A 222 13.20 -1.25 -13.94
CA LYS A 222 12.04 -1.31 -14.85
C LYS A 222 11.65 0.10 -15.30
N PRO A 223 12.18 0.61 -16.43
CA PRO A 223 11.97 2.00 -16.83
C PRO A 223 10.49 2.35 -17.09
N ASN A 224 9.70 1.39 -17.57
CA ASN A 224 8.28 1.59 -17.81
C ASN A 224 7.48 1.74 -16.51
N LEU A 225 7.77 0.95 -15.47
CA LEU A 225 7.19 1.14 -14.14
C LEU A 225 7.59 2.49 -13.55
N MET A 226 8.87 2.88 -13.65
CA MET A 226 9.32 4.18 -13.15
C MET A 226 8.66 5.35 -13.89
N ALA A 227 8.50 5.25 -15.22
CA ALA A 227 7.76 6.22 -16.01
C ALA A 227 6.27 6.27 -15.62
N TYR A 228 5.68 5.11 -15.33
CA TYR A 228 4.31 5.00 -14.83
C TYR A 228 4.10 5.73 -13.50
N LEU A 229 4.99 5.49 -12.52
CA LEU A 229 4.97 6.19 -11.25
C LEU A 229 5.14 7.70 -11.45
N GLU A 230 6.12 8.12 -12.24
CA GLU A 230 6.37 9.55 -12.42
C GLU A 230 5.22 10.29 -13.13
N ARG A 231 4.50 9.62 -14.04
CA ARG A 231 3.34 10.19 -14.72
C ARG A 231 2.20 10.47 -13.74
N ILE A 232 1.83 9.47 -12.93
CA ILE A 232 0.76 9.63 -11.93
C ILE A 232 1.14 10.71 -10.93
N ARG A 233 2.39 10.68 -10.46
CA ARG A 233 2.95 11.68 -9.54
C ARG A 233 2.75 13.10 -10.07
N LYS A 234 3.16 13.36 -11.32
CA LYS A 234 3.01 14.67 -11.96
C LYS A 234 1.56 15.08 -12.21
N GLN A 235 0.71 14.12 -12.59
CA GLN A 235 -0.68 14.41 -12.93
C GLN A 235 -1.51 14.82 -11.71
N TYR A 236 -1.20 14.26 -10.54
CA TYR A 236 -1.98 14.46 -9.32
C TYR A 236 -1.24 15.24 -8.22
N ASP A 237 0.01 15.65 -8.46
CA ASP A 237 0.87 16.36 -7.49
C ASP A 237 0.99 15.62 -6.15
N ILE A 238 1.23 14.30 -6.25
CA ILE A 238 1.40 13.38 -5.11
C ILE A 238 2.83 12.81 -5.01
#